data_AF-A0A957SNL4-F1
#
_entry.id   AF-A0A957SNL4-F1
#
_cell.length_a   1.000
_cell.length_b   1.000
_cell.length_c   1.000
_cell.angle_alpha   90.00
_cell.angle_beta   90.00
_cell.angle_gamma   90.00
#
_symmetry.space_group_name_H-M   'P 1'
#
loop_
_entity.id
_entity.type
_entity.pdbx_description
1 polymer ?
#
loop_
_entity_poly.entity_id
_entity_poly.type
_entity_poly.pdbx_seq_one_letter_code
_entity_poly.pdbx_strand_id
1 'polypeptide(L)'
;YHYFDELTWLAHITQSPEPFLVGVTNAMWTVTVTEHIPFKEIAAHIQKERILDRTRKLYDVLVRVGFAEPRIAVAALNPHAGEGGLFGTDEIDEIAPAVRAAQQDDINAVGPVPADAVFVRTQAGEFDGVVCMYHDQANIARKLQPSRAGATLFMGLPVVCGTTAHGTAFDIAGRGIADAGSMRDALEYVIRLAAVS
;
A
#
# COMPACT_ATOMS: atom_id res chain seq x y z
N TYR A 1 -7.40 -1.91 -26.11
CA TYR A 1 -6.81 -2.58 -24.93
C TYR A 1 -7.94 -2.82 -23.94
N HIS A 2 -8.11 -4.05 -23.45
CA HIS A 2 -9.25 -4.47 -22.59
C HIS A 2 -8.97 -4.35 -21.09
N TYR A 3 -7.74 -4.02 -20.70
CA TYR A 3 -7.29 -3.98 -19.30
C TYR A 3 -6.52 -2.69 -19.04
N PHE A 4 -6.69 -2.13 -17.84
CA PHE A 4 -6.07 -0.87 -17.43
C PHE A 4 -4.64 -1.05 -16.89
N ASP A 5 -4.38 -2.18 -16.23
CA ASP A 5 -3.09 -2.52 -15.63
C ASP A 5 -2.88 -4.05 -15.56
N GLU A 6 -1.67 -4.45 -15.14
CA GLU A 6 -1.26 -5.85 -14.99
C GLU A 6 -2.12 -6.61 -13.98
N LEU A 7 -2.47 -5.99 -12.85
CA LEU A 7 -3.25 -6.63 -11.80
C LEU A 7 -4.66 -6.98 -12.27
N THR A 8 -5.32 -6.06 -12.99
CA THR A 8 -6.65 -6.27 -13.54
C THR A 8 -6.65 -7.39 -14.57
N TRP A 9 -5.60 -7.47 -15.40
CA TRP A 9 -5.42 -8.56 -16.34
C TRP A 9 -5.20 -9.91 -15.63
N LEU A 10 -4.29 -9.95 -14.64
CA LEU A 10 -4.00 -11.15 -13.86
C LEU A 10 -5.25 -11.66 -13.14
N ALA A 11 -5.95 -10.78 -12.42
CA ALA A 11 -7.16 -11.12 -11.69
C ALA A 11 -8.27 -11.68 -12.59
N HIS A 12 -8.39 -11.16 -13.81
CA HIS A 12 -9.33 -11.71 -14.80
C HIS A 12 -8.97 -13.15 -15.16
N ILE A 13 -7.72 -13.41 -15.55
CA ILE A 13 -7.31 -14.74 -16.03
C ILE A 13 -7.25 -15.77 -14.90
N THR A 14 -7.06 -15.33 -13.65
CA THR A 14 -7.04 -16.20 -12.46
C THR A 14 -8.38 -16.26 -11.72
N GLN A 15 -9.42 -15.58 -12.22
CA GLN A 15 -10.75 -15.50 -11.59
C GLN A 15 -10.68 -15.04 -10.12
N SER A 16 -9.80 -14.08 -9.83
CA SER A 16 -9.57 -13.58 -8.48
C SER A 16 -10.48 -12.37 -8.20
N PRO A 17 -11.43 -12.46 -7.25
CA PRO A 17 -12.45 -11.44 -7.06
C PRO A 17 -11.95 -10.19 -6.34
N GLU A 18 -10.92 -10.32 -5.50
CA GLU A 18 -10.42 -9.23 -4.65
C GLU A 18 -8.89 -9.09 -4.71
N PRO A 19 -8.31 -8.83 -5.90
CA PRO A 19 -6.90 -8.54 -6.00
C PRO A 19 -6.57 -7.22 -5.30
N PHE A 20 -5.36 -7.10 -4.77
CA PHE A 20 -4.86 -5.84 -4.19
C PHE A 20 -3.37 -5.64 -4.38
N LEU A 21 -2.94 -4.38 -4.29
CA LEU A 21 -1.57 -3.95 -4.45
C LEU A 21 -0.92 -3.71 -3.10
N VAL A 22 0.32 -4.17 -2.96
CA VAL A 22 1.21 -3.75 -1.88
C VAL A 22 2.46 -3.16 -2.49
N GLY A 23 2.66 -1.85 -2.31
CA GLY A 23 3.88 -1.17 -2.69
C GLY A 23 4.95 -1.32 -1.60
N VAL A 24 6.20 -1.55 -1.99
CA VAL A 24 7.34 -1.55 -1.09
C VAL A 24 8.41 -0.61 -1.64
N THR A 25 8.96 0.28 -0.82
CA THR A 25 10.09 1.15 -1.20
C THR A 25 10.92 1.47 0.02
N ASN A 26 12.22 1.16 0.04
CA ASN A 26 13.09 1.34 1.22
C ASN A 26 12.48 0.81 2.53
N ALA A 27 11.97 -0.43 2.52
CA ALA A 27 11.28 -1.08 3.64
C ALA A 27 9.98 -0.40 4.12
N MET A 28 9.50 0.63 3.42
CA MET A 28 8.16 1.21 3.64
C MET A 28 7.13 0.42 2.84
N TRP A 29 6.21 -0.25 3.53
CA TRP A 29 5.13 -1.03 2.93
C TRP A 29 3.85 -0.20 2.86
N THR A 30 3.16 -0.21 1.73
CA THR A 30 1.98 0.61 1.52
C THR A 30 0.87 -0.15 0.82
N VAL A 31 -0.37 0.05 1.25
CA VAL A 31 -1.59 -0.38 0.54
C VAL A 31 -2.53 0.82 0.42
N THR A 32 -3.42 0.79 -0.57
CA THR A 32 -4.37 1.85 -0.86
C THR A 32 -5.82 1.39 -0.72
N VAL A 33 -6.65 2.23 -0.11
CA VAL A 33 -8.11 2.00 0.03
C VAL A 33 -8.81 2.20 -1.32
N THR A 34 -8.39 3.22 -2.06
CA THR A 34 -8.81 3.48 -3.44
C THR A 34 -7.61 3.52 -4.39
N GLU A 35 -7.71 2.80 -5.51
CA GLU A 35 -6.68 2.75 -6.56
C GLU A 35 -6.95 3.80 -7.65
N HIS A 36 -7.04 3.39 -8.91
CA HIS A 36 -7.25 4.24 -10.08
C HIS A 36 -8.70 4.73 -10.21
N ILE A 37 -9.09 5.69 -9.37
CA ILE A 37 -10.38 6.40 -9.46
C ILE A 37 -10.20 7.93 -9.62
N PRO A 38 -11.18 8.66 -10.17
CA PRO A 38 -11.14 10.12 -10.19
C PRO A 38 -11.01 10.71 -8.78
N PHE A 39 -10.16 11.72 -8.61
CA PHE A 39 -9.90 12.31 -7.29
C PHE A 39 -11.17 12.76 -6.56
N LYS A 40 -12.13 13.34 -7.30
CA LYS A 40 -13.43 13.79 -6.77
C LYS A 40 -14.29 12.67 -6.18
N GLU A 41 -14.00 11.41 -6.49
CA GLU A 41 -14.76 10.24 -6.03
C GLU A 41 -14.15 9.58 -4.80
N ILE A 42 -12.91 9.95 -4.41
CA ILE A 42 -12.16 9.31 -3.32
C ILE A 42 -12.97 9.28 -2.03
N ALA A 43 -13.44 10.44 -1.55
CA ALA A 43 -14.10 10.55 -0.25
C ALA A 43 -15.30 9.60 -0.12
N ALA A 44 -16.11 9.48 -1.16
CA ALA A 44 -17.28 8.59 -1.17
C ALA A 44 -16.93 7.09 -1.05
N HIS A 45 -15.67 6.72 -1.27
CA HIS A 45 -15.18 5.35 -1.17
C HIS A 45 -14.33 5.09 0.09
N ILE A 46 -14.08 6.11 0.91
CA ILE A 46 -13.39 5.97 2.20
C ILE A 46 -14.42 5.50 3.22
N GLN A 47 -14.58 4.18 3.31
CA GLN A 47 -15.51 3.52 4.21
C GLN A 47 -14.75 2.67 5.22
N LYS A 48 -15.23 2.65 6.46
CA LYS A 48 -14.66 1.92 7.58
C LYS A 48 -14.31 0.48 7.22
N GLU A 49 -15.24 -0.24 6.58
CA GLU A 49 -15.06 -1.65 6.23
C GLU A 49 -13.92 -1.84 5.22
N ARG A 50 -13.78 -0.92 4.25
CA ARG A 50 -12.70 -0.97 3.26
C ARG A 50 -11.34 -0.65 3.89
N ILE A 51 -11.30 0.34 4.79
CA ILE A 51 -10.07 0.69 5.52
C ILE A 51 -9.63 -0.47 6.41
N LEU A 52 -10.57 -1.09 7.12
CA LEU A 52 -10.31 -2.26 7.96
C LEU A 52 -9.81 -3.45 7.13
N ASP A 53 -10.45 -3.74 5.99
CA ASP A 53 -9.99 -4.77 5.05
C ASP A 53 -8.54 -4.53 4.61
N ARG A 54 -8.21 -3.29 4.19
CA ARG A 54 -6.83 -2.96 3.79
C ARG A 54 -5.84 -3.05 4.93
N THR A 55 -6.24 -2.67 6.13
CA THR A 55 -5.40 -2.76 7.33
C THR A 55 -5.06 -4.21 7.66
N ARG A 56 -6.06 -5.11 7.66
CA ARG A 56 -5.88 -6.55 7.86
C ARG A 56 -5.00 -7.17 6.78
N LYS A 57 -5.30 -6.87 5.51
CA LYS A 57 -4.51 -7.36 4.37
C LYS A 57 -3.05 -6.93 4.44
N LEU A 58 -2.76 -5.70 4.84
CA LEU A 58 -1.37 -5.25 5.02
C LEU A 58 -0.69 -5.96 6.19
N TYR A 59 -1.41 -6.12 7.31
CA TYR A 59 -0.91 -6.85 8.47
C TYR A 59 -0.49 -8.27 8.12
N ASP A 60 -1.38 -9.01 7.45
CA ASP A 60 -1.11 -10.39 7.04
C ASP A 60 0.10 -10.49 6.11
N VAL A 61 0.23 -9.54 5.18
CA VAL A 61 1.39 -9.47 4.28
C VAL A 61 2.68 -9.24 5.08
N LEU A 62 2.67 -8.31 6.03
CA LEU A 62 3.84 -8.01 6.87
C LEU A 62 4.23 -9.21 7.74
N VAL A 63 3.27 -9.88 8.37
CA VAL A 63 3.53 -11.11 9.14
C VAL A 63 4.18 -12.18 8.26
N ARG A 64 3.64 -12.41 7.06
CA ARG A 64 4.17 -13.42 6.12
C ARG A 64 5.58 -13.11 5.61
N VAL A 65 5.98 -11.85 5.53
CA VAL A 65 7.36 -11.49 5.13
C VAL A 65 8.34 -11.46 6.31
N GLY A 66 7.85 -11.71 7.54
CA GLY A 66 8.68 -11.96 8.73
C GLY A 66 8.58 -10.89 9.83
N PHE A 67 7.65 -9.94 9.76
CA PHE A 67 7.42 -9.01 10.87
C PHE A 67 6.61 -9.71 11.97
N ALA A 68 7.20 -9.89 13.15
CA ALA A 68 6.52 -10.59 14.25
C ALA A 68 5.31 -9.81 14.80
N GLU A 69 5.46 -8.49 14.97
CA GLU A 69 4.41 -7.60 15.47
C GLU A 69 4.38 -6.31 14.62
N PRO A 70 3.83 -6.37 13.39
CA PRO A 70 3.84 -5.24 12.48
C PRO A 70 3.07 -4.03 13.03
N ARG A 71 3.67 -2.85 12.95
CA ARG A 71 3.06 -1.55 13.30
C ARG A 71 2.52 -0.89 12.04
N ILE A 72 1.21 -0.65 12.02
CA ILE A 72 0.52 -0.11 10.84
C ILE A 72 0.02 1.30 11.11
N ALA A 73 0.47 2.26 10.32
CA ALA A 73 -0.16 3.57 10.28
C ALA A 73 -1.35 3.58 9.32
N VAL A 74 -2.45 4.20 9.72
CA VAL A 74 -3.58 4.52 8.84
C VAL A 74 -3.56 6.03 8.60
N ALA A 75 -3.33 6.43 7.35
CA ALA A 75 -3.24 7.83 6.98
C ALA A 75 -4.61 8.52 7.06
N ALA A 76 -4.60 9.82 7.35
CA ALA A 76 -5.77 10.67 7.20
C ALA A 76 -6.13 10.86 5.71
N LEU A 77 -7.39 11.15 5.43
CA LEU A 77 -7.85 11.64 4.14
C LEU A 77 -7.65 13.16 4.05
N ASN A 78 -8.13 13.87 5.07
CA ASN A 78 -8.15 15.32 5.12
C ASN A 78 -6.85 15.89 5.70
N PRO A 79 -6.49 17.14 5.34
CA PRO A 79 -5.36 17.85 5.97
C PRO A 79 -5.48 17.82 7.49
N HIS A 80 -4.36 17.67 8.18
CA HIS A 80 -4.30 17.65 9.64
C HIS A 80 -5.26 16.64 10.31
N ALA A 81 -5.58 15.53 9.63
CA ALA A 81 -6.54 14.55 10.10
C ALA A 81 -7.93 15.15 10.42
N GLY A 82 -8.38 16.08 9.58
CA GLY A 82 -9.70 16.70 9.68
C GLY A 82 -9.79 17.84 10.71
N GLU A 83 -8.73 18.08 11.52
CA GLU A 83 -8.68 19.13 12.54
C GLU A 83 -9.93 19.15 13.43
N GLY A 84 -10.26 18.00 14.03
CA GLY A 84 -11.43 17.84 14.90
C GLY A 84 -12.78 18.00 14.20
N GLY A 85 -12.82 17.83 12.87
CA GLY A 85 -14.02 17.97 12.05
C GLY A 85 -14.08 19.27 11.24
N LEU A 86 -13.14 20.20 11.45
CA LEU A 86 -13.11 21.49 10.76
C LEU A 86 -12.85 21.36 9.25
N PHE A 87 -12.06 20.37 8.84
CA PHE A 87 -11.69 20.14 7.43
C PHE A 87 -12.38 18.92 6.80
N GLY A 88 -13.36 18.34 7.50
CA GLY A 88 -14.04 17.12 7.09
C GLY A 88 -14.19 16.15 8.27
N THR A 89 -15.15 15.23 8.17
CA THR A 89 -15.45 14.28 9.25
C THR A 89 -15.13 12.83 8.92
N ASP A 90 -14.57 12.53 7.74
CA ASP A 90 -14.20 11.18 7.30
C ASP A 90 -13.27 10.48 8.32
N GLU A 91 -12.39 11.24 8.97
CA GLU A 91 -11.55 10.74 10.06
C GLU A 91 -12.36 10.25 11.27
N ILE A 92 -13.40 10.98 11.65
CA ILE A 92 -14.24 10.70 12.82
C ILE A 92 -15.20 9.56 12.51
N ASP A 93 -15.81 9.62 11.34
CA ASP A 93 -16.94 8.77 10.94
C ASP A 93 -16.48 7.41 10.39
N GLU A 94 -15.32 7.35 9.73
CA GLU A 94 -14.87 6.16 8.98
C GLU A 94 -13.48 5.66 9.42
N ILE A 95 -12.46 6.54 9.46
CA ILE A 95 -11.07 6.12 9.66
C ILE A 95 -10.76 5.74 11.11
N ALA A 96 -11.07 6.60 12.09
CA ALA A 96 -10.83 6.29 13.50
C ALA A 96 -11.64 5.05 13.97
N PRO A 97 -12.89 4.84 13.56
CA PRO A 97 -13.60 3.58 13.80
C PRO A 97 -12.92 2.36 13.18
N ALA A 98 -12.35 2.46 11.98
CA ALA A 98 -11.62 1.36 11.35
C ALA A 98 -10.33 1.02 12.11
N VAL A 99 -9.58 2.02 12.56
CA VAL A 99 -8.39 1.85 13.40
C VAL A 99 -8.75 1.13 14.71
N ARG A 100 -9.82 1.57 15.39
CA ARG A 100 -10.29 0.91 16.62
C ARG A 100 -10.71 -0.53 16.38
N ALA A 101 -11.37 -0.81 15.25
CA ALA A 101 -11.74 -2.18 14.90
C ALA A 101 -10.52 -3.05 14.62
N ALA A 102 -9.49 -2.53 13.93
CA ALA A 102 -8.25 -3.27 13.73
C ALA A 102 -7.53 -3.57 15.06
N GLN A 103 -7.51 -2.62 15.99
CA GLN A 103 -6.97 -2.82 17.34
C GLN A 103 -7.72 -3.90 18.12
N GLN A 104 -9.03 -4.07 17.89
CA GLN A 104 -9.81 -5.17 18.47
C GLN A 104 -9.46 -6.54 17.88
N ASP A 105 -8.83 -6.57 16.70
CA ASP A 105 -8.25 -7.78 16.08
C ASP A 105 -6.78 -7.99 16.48
N ASP A 106 -6.32 -7.34 17.57
CA ASP A 106 -4.92 -7.36 18.04
C ASP A 106 -3.89 -6.82 17.03
N ILE A 107 -4.34 -6.04 16.03
CA ILE A 107 -3.45 -5.35 15.08
C ILE A 107 -2.93 -4.06 15.74
N ASN A 108 -1.61 -3.88 15.74
CA ASN A 108 -0.96 -2.65 16.19
C ASN A 108 -1.14 -1.50 15.18
N ALA A 109 -2.39 -1.06 15.02
CA ALA A 109 -2.80 0.02 14.13
C ALA A 109 -2.82 1.37 14.86
N VAL A 110 -2.31 2.41 14.22
CA VAL A 110 -2.30 3.80 14.71
C VAL A 110 -2.84 4.72 13.63
N GLY A 111 -3.82 5.56 13.99
CA GLY A 111 -4.35 6.59 13.10
C GLY A 111 -5.67 7.19 13.60
N PRO A 112 -6.26 8.12 12.84
CA PRO A 112 -5.73 8.68 11.59
C PRO A 112 -4.45 9.50 11.81
N VAL A 113 -3.41 9.25 11.02
CA VAL A 113 -2.15 10.00 11.05
C VAL A 113 -2.14 11.04 9.92
N PRO A 114 -1.82 12.32 10.17
CA PRO A 114 -1.72 13.31 9.11
C PRO A 114 -0.81 12.85 7.96
N ALA A 115 -1.29 12.99 6.72
CA ALA A 115 -0.65 12.42 5.54
C ALA A 115 0.74 13.03 5.23
N ASP A 116 0.96 14.28 5.63
CA ASP A 116 2.23 14.99 5.54
C ASP A 116 3.27 14.47 6.55
N ALA A 117 2.82 13.91 7.67
CA ALA A 117 3.69 13.38 8.73
C ALA A 117 3.89 11.86 8.65
N VAL A 118 2.92 11.10 8.13
CA VAL A 118 2.90 9.63 8.23
C VAL A 118 4.14 8.98 7.63
N PHE A 119 4.60 9.44 6.46
CA PHE A 119 5.76 8.87 5.80
C PHE A 119 7.09 9.30 6.43
N VAL A 120 7.16 10.51 6.98
CA VAL A 120 8.34 10.95 7.74
C VAL A 120 8.52 10.09 8.98
N ARG A 121 7.43 9.81 9.70
CA ARG A 121 7.42 8.93 10.88
C ARG A 121 7.73 7.48 10.53
N THR A 122 7.22 7.00 9.39
CA THR A 122 7.50 5.65 8.87
C THR A 122 8.99 5.51 8.54
N GLN A 123 9.59 6.50 7.87
CA GLN A 123 11.03 6.53 7.61
C GLN A 123 11.87 6.60 8.88
N ALA A 124 11.36 7.24 9.94
CA ALA A 124 11.99 7.26 11.26
C ALA A 124 11.86 5.91 12.01
N GLY A 125 11.19 4.92 11.43
CA GLY A 125 11.04 3.58 11.98
C GLY A 125 9.89 3.44 12.98
N GLU A 126 8.96 4.40 13.04
CA GLU A 126 7.77 4.30 13.93
C GLU A 126 6.76 3.27 13.43
N PHE A 127 6.69 3.05 12.12
CA PHE A 127 5.73 2.16 11.46
C PHE A 127 6.44 1.25 10.46
N ASP A 128 5.89 0.06 10.26
CA ASP A 128 6.38 -0.93 9.30
C ASP A 128 5.57 -0.88 8.00
N GLY A 129 4.30 -0.43 8.08
CA GLY A 129 3.46 -0.21 6.90
C GLY A 129 2.44 0.92 7.06
N VAL A 130 1.96 1.43 5.92
CA VAL A 130 1.01 2.54 5.85
C VAL A 130 -0.19 2.18 4.97
N VAL A 131 -1.40 2.27 5.53
CA VAL A 131 -2.65 2.25 4.78
C VAL A 131 -2.94 3.67 4.32
N CYS A 132 -2.91 3.87 3.01
CA CYS A 132 -3.16 5.14 2.35
C CYS A 132 -4.60 5.19 1.83
N MET A 133 -5.23 6.35 1.88
CA MET A 133 -6.60 6.53 1.42
C MET A 133 -6.69 6.45 -0.10
N TYR A 134 -5.71 6.99 -0.84
CA TYR A 134 -5.73 7.02 -2.30
C TYR A 134 -4.36 6.82 -2.95
N HIS A 135 -4.37 6.44 -4.24
CA HIS A 135 -3.20 6.11 -5.04
C HIS A 135 -2.03 7.12 -4.95
N ASP A 136 -2.31 8.40 -5.19
CA ASP A 136 -1.25 9.42 -5.22
C ASP A 136 -0.69 9.73 -3.83
N GLN A 137 -1.45 9.51 -2.75
CA GLN A 137 -0.97 9.66 -1.38
C GLN A 137 0.23 8.75 -1.11
N ALA A 138 0.14 7.48 -1.56
CA ALA A 138 1.22 6.52 -1.45
C ALA A 138 2.34 6.80 -2.48
N ASN A 139 1.96 7.04 -3.73
CA ASN A 139 2.93 7.09 -4.83
C ASN A 139 3.82 8.34 -4.82
N ILE A 140 3.32 9.48 -4.34
CA ILE A 140 4.16 10.66 -4.15
C ILE A 140 5.29 10.33 -3.15
N ALA A 141 4.95 9.77 -1.99
CA ALA A 141 5.94 9.43 -0.96
C ALA A 141 6.96 8.39 -1.43
N ARG A 142 6.51 7.35 -2.15
CA ARG A 142 7.38 6.33 -2.75
C ARG A 142 8.33 6.91 -3.80
N LYS A 143 7.84 7.77 -4.69
CA LYS A 143 8.66 8.32 -5.79
C LYS A 143 9.67 9.38 -5.34
N LEU A 144 9.44 10.02 -4.19
CA LEU A 144 10.39 10.95 -3.58
C LEU A 144 11.55 10.25 -2.86
N GLN A 145 11.50 8.92 -2.69
CA GLN A 145 12.59 8.18 -2.09
C GLN A 145 13.86 8.26 -2.98
N PRO A 146 15.04 8.58 -2.40
CA PRO A 146 16.28 8.70 -3.17
C PRO A 146 16.70 7.42 -3.87
N SER A 147 16.41 6.28 -3.24
CA SER A 147 16.63 4.94 -3.79
C SER A 147 15.39 4.47 -4.54
N ARG A 148 15.61 3.89 -5.72
CA ARG A 148 14.58 3.22 -6.51
C ARG A 148 14.38 1.75 -6.11
N ALA A 149 14.99 1.33 -4.99
CA ALA A 149 14.80 0.00 -4.41
C ALA A 149 13.35 -0.18 -3.94
N GLY A 150 12.77 -1.32 -4.23
CA GLY A 150 11.38 -1.62 -3.98
C GLY A 150 10.71 -2.43 -5.07
N ALA A 151 9.47 -2.77 -4.80
CA ALA A 151 8.63 -3.57 -5.69
C ALA A 151 7.17 -3.12 -5.57
N THR A 152 6.36 -3.64 -6.47
CA THR A 152 4.90 -3.68 -6.33
C THR A 152 4.50 -5.15 -6.32
N LEU A 153 3.80 -5.56 -5.27
CA LEU A 153 3.35 -6.93 -5.07
C LEU A 153 1.86 -7.03 -5.37
N PHE A 154 1.47 -8.09 -6.06
CA PHE A 154 0.11 -8.42 -6.44
C PHE A 154 -0.37 -9.54 -5.55
N MET A 155 -1.34 -9.21 -4.69
CA MET A 155 -1.87 -10.09 -3.66
C MET A 155 -3.35 -10.38 -3.92
N GLY A 156 -3.90 -11.39 -3.24
CA GLY A 156 -5.28 -11.85 -3.47
C GLY A 156 -5.45 -12.70 -4.74
N LEU A 157 -4.34 -13.03 -5.42
CA LEU A 157 -4.27 -13.96 -6.54
C LEU A 157 -3.96 -15.39 -6.02
N PRO A 158 -4.25 -16.47 -6.78
CA PRO A 158 -3.88 -17.84 -6.39
C PRO A 158 -2.37 -18.09 -6.35
N VAL A 159 -1.59 -17.15 -6.89
CA VAL A 159 -0.12 -17.15 -6.87
C VAL A 159 0.37 -15.77 -6.44
N VAL A 160 1.46 -15.72 -5.69
CA VAL A 160 2.10 -14.44 -5.36
C VAL A 160 2.82 -13.93 -6.59
N CYS A 161 2.48 -12.71 -7.02
CA CYS A 161 3.13 -12.04 -8.14
C CYS A 161 3.77 -10.72 -7.66
N GLY A 162 4.83 -10.30 -8.33
CA GLY A 162 5.51 -9.04 -8.07
C GLY A 162 6.08 -8.45 -9.34
N THR A 163 6.13 -7.11 -9.40
CA THR A 163 6.66 -6.35 -10.52
C THR A 163 7.59 -5.24 -10.02
N THR A 164 8.41 -4.71 -10.92
CA THR A 164 9.34 -3.63 -10.60
C THR A 164 8.61 -2.32 -10.28
N ALA A 165 9.20 -1.48 -9.44
CA ALA A 165 8.66 -0.16 -9.09
C ALA A 165 8.86 0.90 -10.20
N HIS A 166 9.61 0.57 -11.27
CA HIS A 166 9.86 1.45 -12.41
C HIS A 166 9.12 0.99 -13.67
N GLY A 167 9.01 1.90 -14.66
CA GLY A 167 8.45 1.60 -15.98
C GLY A 167 9.46 0.97 -16.96
N THR A 168 9.11 1.00 -18.25
CA THR A 168 9.82 0.27 -19.31
C THR A 168 11.22 0.77 -19.67
N ALA A 169 11.56 2.02 -19.34
CA ALA A 169 12.87 2.63 -19.60
C ALA A 169 13.37 2.43 -21.05
N PHE A 170 12.49 2.68 -22.04
CA PHE A 170 12.79 2.46 -23.47
C PHE A 170 14.03 3.21 -23.97
N ASP A 171 14.33 4.36 -23.37
CA ASP A 171 15.48 5.18 -23.68
C ASP A 171 16.83 4.49 -23.39
N ILE A 172 16.86 3.50 -22.50
CA ILE A 172 18.07 2.74 -22.13
C ILE A 172 18.04 1.28 -22.59
N ALA A 173 16.99 0.85 -23.28
CA ALA A 173 16.85 -0.53 -23.77
C ALA A 173 18.04 -0.93 -24.68
N GLY A 174 18.62 -2.10 -24.42
CA GLY A 174 19.77 -2.62 -25.17
C GLY A 174 21.11 -1.93 -24.87
N ARG A 175 21.17 -0.96 -23.96
CA ARG A 175 22.42 -0.23 -23.63
C ARG A 175 23.24 -0.88 -22.50
N GLY A 176 22.70 -1.88 -21.80
CA GLY A 176 23.39 -2.57 -20.71
C GLY A 176 23.58 -1.74 -19.44
N ILE A 177 22.87 -0.62 -19.28
CA ILE A 177 22.98 0.32 -18.15
C ILE A 177 21.77 0.29 -17.19
N ALA A 178 20.87 -0.67 -17.36
CA ALA A 178 19.71 -0.80 -16.49
C ALA A 178 20.13 -1.31 -15.10
N ASP A 179 19.58 -0.71 -14.05
CA ASP A 179 19.73 -1.22 -12.69
C ASP A 179 18.74 -2.36 -12.42
N ALA A 180 19.23 -3.47 -11.91
CA ALA A 180 18.42 -4.66 -11.64
C ALA A 180 17.89 -4.71 -10.19
N GLY A 181 18.11 -3.68 -9.37
CA GLY A 181 17.77 -3.65 -7.95
C GLY A 181 16.30 -3.94 -7.70
N SER A 182 15.40 -3.19 -8.33
CA SER A 182 13.95 -3.36 -8.15
C SER A 182 13.44 -4.75 -8.55
N MET A 183 14.04 -5.37 -9.59
CA MET A 183 13.67 -6.73 -9.99
C MET A 183 14.13 -7.77 -8.96
N ARG A 184 15.33 -7.60 -8.38
CA ARG A 184 15.83 -8.46 -7.30
C ARG A 184 14.95 -8.34 -6.06
N ASP A 185 14.59 -7.11 -5.67
CA ASP A 185 13.71 -6.86 -4.53
C ASP A 185 12.35 -7.56 -4.73
N ALA A 186 11.75 -7.40 -5.91
CA ALA A 186 10.48 -8.05 -6.24
C ALA A 186 10.57 -9.58 -6.10
N LEU A 187 11.64 -10.19 -6.65
CA LEU A 187 11.86 -11.63 -6.55
C LEU A 187 12.03 -12.08 -5.08
N GLU A 188 12.81 -11.35 -4.29
CA GLU A 188 13.04 -11.66 -2.88
C GLU A 188 11.75 -11.62 -2.06
N TYR A 189 10.93 -10.58 -2.23
CA TYR A 189 9.65 -10.48 -1.53
C TYR A 189 8.68 -11.60 -1.96
N VAL A 190 8.60 -11.93 -3.25
CA VAL A 190 7.78 -13.06 -3.73
C VAL A 190 8.23 -14.38 -3.10
N ILE A 191 9.54 -14.64 -3.03
CA ILE A 191 10.08 -15.86 -2.40
C ILE A 191 9.68 -15.94 -0.93
N ARG A 192 9.84 -14.85 -0.17
CA ARG A 192 9.47 -14.81 1.26
C ARG A 192 7.97 -15.08 1.46
N LEU A 193 7.13 -14.45 0.64
CA LEU A 193 5.68 -14.64 0.68
C LEU A 193 5.22 -16.05 0.28
N ALA A 194 5.97 -16.73 -0.60
CA ALA A 194 5.68 -18.09 -1.02
C ALA A 194 6.16 -19.15 -0.01
N ALA A 195 7.26 -18.88 0.71
CA ALA A 195 7.83 -19.82 1.68
C ALA A 195 6.96 -20.03 2.93
N VAL A 196 6.05 -19.08 3.23
CA VAL A 196 5.08 -19.16 4.32
C VAL A 196 3.74 -19.60 3.73
N SER A 197 3.58 -20.91 3.55
CA SER A 197 2.35 -21.59 3.09
C SER A 197 1.81 -22.51 4.17
#